data_AF-A0A170MXT8-F1
#
_entry.id   AF-A0A170MXT8-F1
#
_cell.length_a   1.000
_cell.length_b   1.000
_cell.length_c   1.000
_cell.angle_alpha   90.00
_cell.angle_beta   90.00
_cell.angle_gamma   90.00
#
_symmetry.space_group_name_H-M   'P 1'
#
loop_
_entity.id
_entity.type
_entity.pdbx_description
1 polymer ?
#
loop_
_entity_poly.entity_id
_entity_poly.type
_entity_poly.pdbx_seq_one_letter_code
_entity_poly.pdbx_strand_id
1 'polypeptide(L)'
;MRNILLTFTDKEKNKNNAQLIFTTHNTIYMDMDLLRRDEIWFAEKNLGVSSLYSLDDITNEKREKVRKDSNYEKHYLLGNYGAVPYLKNLLGRD
;
A
#
# COMPACT_ATOMS: atom_id res chain seq x y z
N MET A 1 -9.14 -3.66 12.88
CA MET A 1 -9.19 -3.72 11.40
C MET A 1 -8.85 -5.09 10.81
N ARG A 2 -7.80 -5.81 11.27
CA ARG A 2 -7.40 -7.12 10.69
C ARG A 2 -8.54 -8.12 10.45
N ASN A 3 -9.41 -8.35 11.44
CA ASN A 3 -10.51 -9.31 11.31
C ASN A 3 -11.55 -8.90 10.25
N ILE A 4 -11.74 -7.60 10.04
CA ILE A 4 -12.60 -7.11 8.96
C ILE A 4 -11.97 -7.50 7.62
N LEU A 5 -10.69 -7.20 7.43
CA LEU A 5 -9.97 -7.57 6.21
C LEU A 5 -10.05 -9.07 5.92
N LEU A 6 -9.76 -9.91 6.93
CA LEU A 6 -9.86 -11.37 6.82
C LEU A 6 -11.27 -11.87 6.49
N THR A 7 -12.32 -11.14 6.88
CA THR A 7 -13.70 -11.51 6.55
C THR A 7 -13.98 -11.27 5.08
N PHE A 8 -13.44 -10.19 4.50
CA PHE A 8 -13.66 -9.84 3.09
C PHE A 8 -12.74 -10.61 2.13
N THR A 9 -11.57 -11.08 2.57
CA THR A 9 -10.66 -11.92 1.76
C THR A 9 -11.01 -13.41 1.80
N ASP A 10 -11.83 -13.85 2.77
CA ASP A 10 -12.28 -15.23 2.92
C ASP A 10 -13.55 -15.49 2.08
N LYS A 11 -13.45 -16.38 1.08
CA LYS A 11 -14.56 -16.73 0.18
C LYS A 11 -15.73 -17.41 0.88
N GLU A 12 -15.48 -18.12 1.99
CA GLU A 12 -16.54 -18.79 2.75
C GLU A 12 -17.38 -17.79 3.55
N LYS A 13 -16.75 -16.69 4.01
CA LYS A 13 -17.42 -15.61 4.73
C LYS A 13 -18.00 -14.56 3.78
N ASN A 14 -17.27 -14.19 2.73
CA ASN A 14 -17.66 -13.20 1.73
C ASN A 14 -18.33 -13.85 0.50
N LYS A 15 -19.42 -14.60 0.73
CA LYS A 15 -20.09 -15.41 -0.31
C LYS A 15 -20.61 -14.60 -1.50
N ASN A 16 -20.87 -13.32 -1.30
CA ASN A 16 -21.39 -12.42 -2.32
C ASN A 16 -20.30 -11.56 -2.97
N ASN A 17 -19.01 -11.82 -2.70
CA ASN A 17 -17.87 -11.05 -3.22
C ASN A 17 -18.00 -9.54 -3.00
N ALA A 18 -18.44 -9.12 -1.80
CA ALA A 18 -18.47 -7.72 -1.43
C ALA A 18 -17.06 -7.12 -1.46
N GLN A 19 -16.95 -5.85 -1.87
CA GLN A 19 -15.68 -5.12 -1.93
C GLN A 19 -15.51 -4.25 -0.68
N LEU A 20 -14.31 -4.27 -0.10
CA LEU A 20 -13.90 -3.36 0.97
C LEU A 20 -12.84 -2.41 0.43
N ILE A 21 -13.14 -1.11 0.46
CA ILE A 21 -12.18 -0.04 0.16
C ILE A 21 -11.94 0.74 1.45
N PHE A 22 -10.69 0.89 1.84
CA PHE A 22 -10.30 1.58 3.06
C PHE A 22 -8.94 2.25 2.90
N THR A 23 -8.66 3.23 3.77
CA THR A 23 -7.37 3.92 3.85
C THR A 23 -6.80 3.76 5.26
N THR A 24 -5.47 3.64 5.38
CA THR A 24 -4.80 3.45 6.66
C THR A 24 -3.40 4.05 6.63
N HIS A 25 -2.94 4.59 7.76
CA HIS A 25 -1.52 4.92 7.98
C HIS A 25 -0.73 3.76 8.61
N ASN A 26 -1.40 2.70 9.07
CA ASN A 26 -0.76 1.53 9.64
C ASN A 26 -0.26 0.60 8.52
N THR A 27 1.05 0.40 8.46
CA THR A 27 1.76 -0.36 7.43
C THR A 27 1.68 -1.87 7.59
N ILE A 28 1.22 -2.37 8.74
CA ILE A 28 1.10 -3.81 9.04
C ILE A 28 0.18 -4.57 8.04
N TYR A 29 -0.64 -3.85 7.29
CA TYR A 29 -1.54 -4.43 6.28
C TYR A 29 -0.88 -4.56 4.90
N MET A 30 0.34 -4.04 4.72
CA MET A 30 1.15 -4.23 3.52
C MET A 30 1.87 -5.57 3.55
N ASP A 31 1.07 -6.63 3.54
CA ASP A 31 1.52 -8.02 3.64
C ASP A 31 1.01 -8.79 2.42
N MET A 32 1.91 -9.50 1.74
CA MET A 32 1.59 -10.32 0.56
C MET A 32 0.57 -11.42 0.89
N ASP A 33 0.61 -11.97 2.11
CA ASP A 33 -0.31 -13.03 2.51
C ASP A 33 -1.73 -12.50 2.77
N LEU A 34 -1.88 -11.17 2.80
CA LEU A 34 -3.11 -10.48 3.14
C LEU A 34 -3.72 -9.73 1.96
N LEU A 35 -2.91 -9.04 1.16
CA LEU A 35 -3.32 -8.23 0.01
C LEU A 35 -2.37 -8.44 -1.17
N ARG A 36 -2.95 -8.50 -2.37
CA ARG A 36 -2.19 -8.55 -3.63
C ARG A 36 -1.64 -7.16 -3.98
N ARG A 37 -0.61 -7.10 -4.84
CA ARG A 37 0.03 -5.83 -5.23
C ARG A 37 -0.92 -4.84 -5.92
N ASP A 38 -1.91 -5.36 -6.66
CA ASP A 38 -2.96 -4.57 -7.31
C ASP A 38 -4.04 -4.07 -6.33
N GLU A 39 -4.04 -4.57 -5.09
CA GLU A 39 -4.97 -4.18 -4.02
C GLU A 39 -4.35 -3.18 -3.04
N ILE A 40 -3.04 -2.92 -3.14
CA ILE A 40 -2.32 -1.94 -2.34
C ILE A 40 -2.14 -0.67 -3.17
N TRP A 41 -2.65 0.45 -2.68
CA TRP A 41 -2.65 1.73 -3.36
C TRP A 41 -1.99 2.82 -2.51
N PHE A 42 -1.22 3.68 -3.16
CA PHE A 42 -0.49 4.79 -2.55
C PHE A 42 -1.03 6.12 -3.03
N ALA A 43 -1.19 7.05 -2.11
CA ALA A 43 -1.53 8.43 -2.41
C ALA A 43 -0.33 9.32 -2.09
N GLU A 44 0.28 9.91 -3.12
CA GLU A 44 1.44 10.78 -2.98
C GLU A 44 1.08 12.21 -3.36
N LYS A 45 1.45 13.17 -2.53
CA LYS A 45 1.23 14.59 -2.79
C LYS A 45 2.51 15.24 -3.28
N ASN A 46 2.45 15.83 -4.47
CA ASN A 46 3.53 16.62 -5.05
C ASN A 46 3.01 17.99 -5.50
N LEU A 47 3.66 19.08 -5.06
CA LEU A 47 3.32 20.47 -5.44
C LEU A 47 1.80 20.80 -5.36
N GLY A 48 1.11 20.27 -4.35
CA GLY A 48 -0.32 20.52 -4.14
C GLY A 48 -1.27 19.56 -4.90
N VAL A 49 -0.75 18.69 -5.76
CA VAL A 49 -1.51 17.69 -6.52
C VAL A 49 -1.27 16.31 -5.93
N SER A 50 -2.34 15.52 -5.79
CA SER A 50 -2.25 14.13 -5.34
C SER A 50 -2.29 13.17 -6.53
N SER A 51 -1.34 12.25 -6.58
CA SER A 51 -1.29 11.14 -7.51
C SER A 51 -1.61 9.84 -6.77
N LEU A 52 -2.36 8.97 -7.44
CA LEU A 52 -2.78 7.67 -6.92
C LEU A 52 -2.24 6.57 -7.84
N TYR A 53 -1.54 5.59 -7.27
CA TYR A 53 -0.96 4.46 -8.02
C TYR A 53 -0.93 3.20 -7.15
N SER A 54 -0.96 2.03 -7.78
CA SER A 54 -0.89 0.75 -7.09
C SER A 54 0.56 0.30 -6.88
N LEU A 55 0.78 -0.64 -5.95
CA LEU A 55 2.06 -1.33 -5.83
C LEU A 55 2.39 -2.14 -7.08
N ASP A 56 1.37 -2.61 -7.81
CA ASP A 56 1.59 -3.28 -9.09
C ASP A 56 2.11 -2.32 -10.16
N ASP A 57 1.83 -1.02 -10.10
CA ASP A 57 2.37 -0.04 -11.08
C ASP A 57 3.89 0.15 -10.96
N ILE A 58 4.47 -0.18 -9.81
CA ILE A 58 5.89 0.02 -9.51
C ILE A 58 6.76 -1.03 -10.20
N THR A 59 7.71 -0.56 -11.00
CA THR A 59 8.72 -1.38 -11.67
C THR A 59 10.14 -0.87 -11.46
N ASN A 60 11.12 -1.75 -11.47
CA ASN A 60 12.54 -1.37 -11.47
C ASN A 60 13.01 -0.84 -12.85
N GLU A 61 14.29 -0.49 -12.96
CA GLU A 61 14.92 0.00 -14.21
C GLU A 61 14.78 -0.98 -15.39
N LYS A 62 14.64 -2.28 -15.11
CA LYS A 62 14.43 -3.33 -16.11
C LYS A 62 12.95 -3.57 -16.44
N ARG A 63 12.04 -2.73 -15.93
CA ARG A 63 10.57 -2.87 -16.03
C ARG A 63 10.02 -4.13 -15.36
N GLU A 64 10.77 -4.69 -14.42
CA GLU A 64 10.31 -5.84 -13.63
C GLU A 64 9.48 -5.34 -12.45
N LYS A 65 8.34 -5.98 -12.22
CA LYS A 65 7.42 -5.67 -11.11
C LYS A 65 8.05 -6.05 -9.77
N VAL A 66 7.66 -5.34 -8.71
CA VAL A 66 8.02 -5.70 -7.32
C VAL A 66 7.72 -7.17 -7.08
N ARG A 67 8.72 -7.99 -6.70
CA ARG A 67 8.50 -9.44 -6.58
C ARG A 67 7.38 -9.74 -5.58
N LYS A 68 6.64 -10.80 -5.88
CA LYS A 68 5.54 -11.25 -5.02
C LYS A 68 6.06 -11.48 -3.59
N ASP A 69 7.12 -12.27 -3.44
CA ASP A 69 7.77 -12.63 -2.17
C ASP A 69 8.54 -11.51 -1.44
N SER A 70 8.40 -10.24 -1.83
CA SER A 70 9.11 -9.13 -1.18
C SER A 70 8.37 -8.62 0.05
N ASN A 71 9.12 -8.09 1.02
CA ASN A 71 8.54 -7.51 2.22
C ASN A 71 8.06 -6.08 1.92
N TYR A 72 6.77 -5.94 1.57
CA TYR A 72 6.20 -4.67 1.11
C TYR A 72 6.26 -3.58 2.18
N GLU A 73 5.93 -3.90 3.43
CA GLU A 73 6.03 -2.96 4.56
C GLU A 73 7.44 -2.38 4.69
N LYS A 74 8.46 -3.23 4.71
CA LYS A 74 9.86 -2.79 4.85
C LYS A 74 10.27 -1.88 3.70
N HIS A 75 9.93 -2.25 2.46
CA HIS A 75 10.26 -1.45 1.29
C HIS A 75 9.53 -0.10 1.27
N TYR A 76 8.28 -0.06 1.72
CA TYR A 76 7.54 1.18 1.91
C TYR A 76 8.22 2.08 2.95
N LEU A 77 8.56 1.56 4.13
CA LEU A 77 9.22 2.33 5.18
C LEU A 77 10.60 2.88 4.76
N LEU A 78 11.29 2.20 3.85
CA LEU A 78 12.54 2.66 3.25
C LEU A 78 12.36 3.73 2.16
N GLY A 79 11.12 4.02 1.76
CA GLY A 79 10.80 5.01 0.72
C GLY A 79 10.83 4.47 -0.71
N ASN A 80 11.00 3.16 -0.90
CA ASN A 80 11.13 2.57 -2.25
C ASN A 80 9.87 2.73 -3.10
N TYR A 81 8.71 2.96 -2.48
CA TYR A 81 7.42 3.08 -3.15
C TYR A 81 6.88 4.50 -3.18
N GLY A 82 7.63 5.50 -2.70
CA GLY A 82 7.09 6.84 -2.51
C GLY A 82 6.00 6.89 -1.45
N ALA A 83 5.20 7.97 -1.45
CA ALA A 83 4.06 8.20 -0.55
C ALA A 83 4.37 8.13 0.98
N VAL A 84 5.64 7.99 1.38
CA VAL A 84 6.06 8.01 2.77
C VAL A 84 5.91 9.44 3.32
N PRO A 85 5.41 9.61 4.56
CA PRO A 85 5.24 10.93 5.16
C PRO A 85 6.56 11.70 5.27
N TYR A 86 6.60 12.92 4.71
CA TYR A 86 7.72 13.85 4.91
C TYR A 86 7.66 14.50 6.29
N LEU A 87 8.39 13.94 7.26
CA LEU A 87 8.41 14.43 8.64
C LEU A 87 9.22 15.73 8.84
N LYS A 88 10.08 16.13 7.88
CA LYS A 88 10.90 17.35 8.02
C LYS A 88 10.06 18.62 8.18
N ASN A 89 9.02 18.79 7.37
CA ASN A 89 8.13 19.95 7.46
C ASN A 89 7.29 19.94 8.75
N LEU A 90 7.10 18.77 9.37
CA LEU A 90 6.33 18.63 10.61
C LEU A 90 7.13 19.13 11.83
N LEU A 91 8.46 19.16 11.75
CA LEU A 91 9.36 19.56 12.84
C LEU A 91 9.83 21.02 12.74
N GLY A 92 9.32 21.79 11.79
CA GLY A 92 9.59 23.24 11.67
C GLY A 92 11.06 23.60 11.45
N ARG A 93 11.84 22.72 10.81
CA ARG A 93 13.24 22.98 10.46
C ARG A 93 13.34 23.10 8.95
N ASP A 94 13.19 24.35 8.48
CA ASP A 94 13.60 24.78 7.15
C ASP A 94 15.11 25.06 7.14
#